data_AF-A0A9N9TNX2-F1
#
_entry.id   AF-A0A9N9TNX2-F1
#
_cell.length_a   1.000
_cell.length_b   1.000
_cell.length_c   1.000
_cell.angle_alpha   90.00
_cell.angle_beta   90.00
_cell.angle_gamma   90.00
#
_symmetry.space_group_name_H-M   'P 1'
#
loop_
_entity.id
_entity.type
_entity.pdbx_description
1 polymer ?
#
loop_
_entity_poly.entity_id
_entity_poly.type
_entity_poly.pdbx_seq_one_letter_code
_entity_poly.pdbx_strand_id
1 'polypeptide(L)'
;MKPLLISFVVALVLIGAAECISDEIKAKLMEIQKECMSESGITDVVIRQALQGDELTAEMQVNAKSHAFCFAKKLGIMNDDGTFNTEAFMLHHWSLRELTNACIS
;
A
#
# COMPACT_ATOMS: atom_id res chain seq x y z
N MET A 1 13.83 9.99 -21.08
CA MET A 1 12.84 11.10 -21.05
C MET A 1 11.41 10.65 -20.75
N LYS A 2 10.95 9.46 -21.17
CA LYS A 2 9.60 8.92 -20.84
C LYS A 2 9.35 8.46 -19.38
N PRO A 3 10.33 7.97 -18.59
CA PRO A 3 10.01 7.51 -17.22
C PRO A 3 9.83 8.66 -16.21
N LEU A 4 10.39 9.85 -16.48
CA LEU A 4 10.25 11.03 -15.63
C LEU A 4 8.83 11.60 -15.63
N LEU A 5 8.16 11.61 -16.79
CA LEU A 5 6.77 12.05 -16.92
C LEU A 5 5.81 11.10 -16.20
N ILE A 6 6.04 9.78 -16.28
CA ILE A 6 5.21 8.78 -15.61
C ILE A 6 5.38 8.90 -14.09
N SER A 7 6.62 9.04 -13.60
CA SER A 7 6.90 9.24 -12.17
C SER A 7 6.27 10.52 -11.63
N PHE A 8 6.28 11.62 -12.39
CA PHE A 8 5.69 12.90 -11.99
C PHE A 8 4.15 12.86 -11.95
N VAL A 9 3.51 12.18 -12.90
CA VAL A 9 2.04 12.00 -12.93
C VAL A 9 1.58 11.10 -11.78
N VAL A 10 2.29 10.01 -11.49
CA VAL A 10 1.98 9.14 -10.35
C VAL A 10 2.13 9.90 -9.02
N ALA A 11 3.18 10.72 -8.88
CA ALA A 11 3.37 11.54 -7.68
C ALA A 11 2.27 12.60 -7.51
N LEU A 12 1.83 13.27 -8.58
CA LEU A 12 0.75 14.26 -8.51
C LEU A 12 -0.61 13.63 -8.15
N VAL A 13 -0.90 12.43 -8.65
CA VAL A 13 -2.13 11.69 -8.31
C VAL A 13 -2.13 11.25 -6.83
N LEU A 14 -0.96 10.91 -6.28
CA LEU A 14 -0.83 10.53 -4.86
C LEU A 14 -0.96 11.72 -3.90
N ILE A 15 -0.55 12.93 -4.31
CA ILE A 15 -0.64 14.15 -3.48
C ILE A 15 -2.09 14.64 -3.37
N GLY A 16 -2.90 14.55 -4.44
CA GLY A 16 -4.33 14.92 -4.39
C GLY A 16 -5.19 13.94 -3.57
N ALA A 17 -4.78 12.68 -3.45
CA ALA A 17 -5.52 11.66 -2.71
C ALA A 17 -5.42 11.78 -1.18
N ALA A 18 -4.46 12.55 -0.64
CA ALA A 18 -4.21 12.64 0.80
C ALA A 18 -5.29 13.39 1.59
N GLU A 19 -6.01 14.32 0.94
CA GLU A 19 -7.12 15.10 1.56
C GLU A 19 -8.48 14.42 1.43
N CYS A 20 -8.56 13.34 0.65
CA CYS A 20 -9.82 12.80 0.15
C CYS A 20 -10.04 11.31 0.51
N ILE A 21 -9.06 10.70 1.20
CA ILE A 21 -9.30 9.51 2.03
C ILE A 21 -10.07 9.94 3.29
N SER A 22 -11.21 9.28 3.56
CA SER A 22 -11.95 9.53 4.79
C SER A 22 -11.14 9.13 6.03
N ASP A 23 -11.36 9.83 7.13
CA ASP A 23 -10.71 9.52 8.41
C ASP A 23 -10.99 8.07 8.86
N GLU A 24 -12.14 7.50 8.48
CA GLU A 24 -12.49 6.11 8.76
C GLU A 24 -11.58 5.12 8.00
N ILE A 25 -11.36 5.36 6.71
CA ILE A 25 -10.47 4.51 5.89
C ILE A 25 -9.03 4.63 6.41
N LYS A 26 -8.61 5.85 6.75
CA LYS A 26 -7.29 6.12 7.31
C LYS A 26 -7.08 5.40 8.65
N ALA A 27 -8.05 5.45 9.55
CA ALA A 27 -7.99 4.76 10.83
C ALA A 27 -7.86 3.24 10.66
N LYS A 28 -8.66 2.64 9.76
CA LYS A 28 -8.58 1.20 9.46
C LYS A 28 -7.22 0.82 8.86
N LEU A 29 -6.69 1.61 7.94
CA LEU A 29 -5.36 1.36 7.36
C LEU A 29 -4.26 1.46 8.41
N MET A 30 -4.33 2.43 9.32
CA MET A 30 -3.37 2.58 10.41
C MET A 30 -3.44 1.42 11.42
N GLU A 31 -4.63 0.90 11.71
CA GLU A 31 -4.82 -0.27 12.56
C GLU A 31 -4.20 -1.52 11.94
N ILE A 32 -4.55 -1.80 10.67
CA ILE A 32 -3.96 -2.91 9.89
C ILE A 32 -2.44 -2.78 9.82
N GLN A 33 -1.93 -1.58 9.56
CA GLN A 33 -0.49 -1.32 9.51
C GLN A 33 0.18 -1.65 10.83
N LYS A 34 -0.38 -1.20 11.97
CA LYS A 34 0.16 -1.46 13.30
C LYS A 34 0.19 -2.96 13.62
N GLU A 35 -0.88 -3.68 13.30
CA GLU A 35 -0.95 -5.13 13.48
C GLU A 35 0.10 -5.85 12.63
N CYS A 36 0.19 -5.52 11.34
CA CYS A 36 1.15 -6.15 10.44
C CYS A 36 2.59 -5.78 10.76
N MET A 37 2.86 -4.60 11.32
CA MET A 37 4.19 -4.26 11.84
C MET A 37 4.55 -5.13 13.05
N SER A 38 3.58 -5.37 13.94
CA SER A 38 3.78 -6.24 15.10
C SER A 38 4.03 -7.71 14.70
N GLU A 39 3.40 -8.19 13.63
CA GLU A 39 3.55 -9.58 13.16
C GLU A 39 4.86 -9.80 12.39
N SER A 40 5.21 -8.88 11.49
CA SER A 40 6.38 -9.01 10.61
C SER A 40 7.69 -8.54 11.25
N GLY A 41 7.64 -7.81 12.37
CA GLY A 41 8.82 -7.24 13.02
C GLY A 41 9.47 -6.10 12.23
N ILE A 42 8.82 -5.60 11.18
CA ILE A 42 9.31 -4.46 10.40
C ILE A 42 9.16 -3.16 11.19
N THR A 43 10.15 -2.27 11.09
CA THR A 43 10.11 -0.93 11.69
C THR A 43 9.75 0.12 10.65
N ASP A 44 9.28 1.29 11.12
CA ASP A 44 8.95 2.44 10.25
C ASP A 44 10.14 2.85 9.37
N VAL A 45 11.37 2.64 9.85
CA VAL A 45 12.61 2.92 9.12
C VAL A 45 12.72 2.06 7.86
N VAL A 46 12.46 0.77 7.97
CA VAL A 46 12.53 -0.16 6.82
C VAL A 46 11.43 0.14 5.82
N ILE A 47 10.24 0.54 6.29
CA ILE A 47 9.15 0.99 5.41
C ILE A 47 9.57 2.23 4.63
N ARG A 48 10.15 3.24 5.28
CA ARG A 48 10.64 4.45 4.61
C ARG A 48 11.72 4.15 3.59
N GLN A 49 12.68 3.30 3.93
CA GLN A 49 13.73 2.85 3.01
C GLN A 49 13.13 2.14 1.79
N ALA A 50 12.15 1.26 2.01
CA ALA A 50 11.43 0.59 0.93
C ALA A 50 10.69 1.58 0.02
N LEU A 51 10.05 2.61 0.60
CA LEU A 51 9.33 3.65 -0.13
C LEU A 51 10.27 4.59 -0.90
N GLN A 52 11.47 4.83 -0.39
CA GLN A 52 12.50 5.66 -1.02
C GLN A 52 13.27 4.91 -2.12
N GLY A 53 13.08 3.59 -2.23
CA GLY A 53 13.81 2.75 -3.17
C GLY A 53 15.24 2.44 -2.72
N ASP A 54 15.52 2.56 -1.43
CA ASP A 54 16.81 2.20 -0.85
C ASP A 54 17.03 0.68 -0.89
N GLU A 55 18.30 0.27 -0.93
CA GLU A 55 18.66 -1.14 -0.97
C GLU A 55 18.42 -1.79 0.41
N LEU A 56 17.44 -2.69 0.48
CA LEU A 56 17.11 -3.44 1.68
C LEU A 56 18.01 -4.67 1.83
N THR A 57 18.45 -4.97 3.05
CA THR A 57 19.15 -6.22 3.35
C THR A 57 18.24 -7.43 3.10
N ALA A 58 18.83 -8.62 2.93
CA ALA A 58 18.04 -9.84 2.70
C ALA A 58 16.99 -10.09 3.80
N GLU A 59 17.33 -9.82 5.06
CA GLU A 59 16.41 -9.94 6.21
C GLU A 59 15.29 -8.88 6.15
N MET A 60 15.63 -7.63 5.84
CA MET A 60 14.64 -6.56 5.66
C MET A 60 13.67 -6.86 4.52
N GLN A 61 14.14 -7.48 3.43
CA GLN A 61 13.28 -7.89 2.33
C GLN A 61 12.31 -9.00 2.75
N VAL A 62 12.75 -9.98 3.56
CA VAL A 62 11.87 -11.04 4.09
C VAL A 62 10.78 -10.43 4.97
N ASN A 63 11.16 -9.53 5.88
CA ASN A 63 10.22 -8.86 6.79
C ASN A 63 9.25 -7.94 6.01
N ALA A 64 9.74 -7.21 5.01
CA ALA A 64 8.90 -6.38 4.14
C ALA A 64 7.90 -7.20 3.32
N LYS A 65 8.30 -8.39 2.83
CA LYS A 65 7.38 -9.31 2.14
C LYS A 65 6.33 -9.87 3.10
N SER A 66 6.72 -10.27 4.31
CA SER A 66 5.79 -10.72 5.35
C SER A 66 4.79 -9.61 5.74
N HIS A 67 5.28 -8.39 5.89
CA HIS A 67 4.44 -7.22 6.13
C HIS A 67 3.42 -6.99 5.00
N ALA A 68 3.89 -6.98 3.75
CA ALA A 68 3.04 -6.81 2.58
C ALA A 68 1.99 -7.92 2.45
N PHE A 69 2.36 -9.16 2.79
CA PHE A 69 1.45 -10.30 2.82
C PHE A 69 0.35 -10.12 3.87
N CYS A 70 0.72 -9.80 5.11
CA CYS A 70 -0.23 -9.52 6.18
C CYS A 70 -1.20 -8.39 5.79
N PHE A 71 -0.65 -7.31 5.23
CA PHE A 71 -1.43 -6.15 4.81
C PHE A 71 -2.42 -6.51 3.70
N ALA A 72 -1.96 -7.22 2.66
CA ALA A 72 -2.80 -7.68 1.56
C ALA A 72 -3.89 -8.66 2.02
N LYS A 73 -3.57 -9.55 2.98
CA LYS A 73 -4.53 -10.47 3.58
C LYS A 73 -5.62 -9.73 4.36
N LYS A 74 -5.24 -8.77 5.21
CA LYS A 74 -6.20 -7.97 5.99
C LYS A 74 -7.07 -7.05 5.12
N LEU A 75 -6.55 -6.61 3.97
CA LEU A 75 -7.33 -5.91 2.95
C LEU A 75 -8.23 -6.84 2.10
N GLY A 76 -8.07 -8.17 2.22
CA GLY A 76 -8.81 -9.16 1.45
C GLY A 76 -8.31 -9.37 0.02
N ILE A 77 -7.19 -8.76 -0.37
CA ILE A 77 -6.58 -8.89 -1.71
C ILE A 77 -5.92 -10.26 -1.89
N MET A 78 -5.44 -10.85 -0.79
CA MET A 78 -4.76 -12.12 -0.78
C MET A 78 -5.45 -13.09 0.20
N ASN A 79 -5.57 -14.34 -0.20
CA ASN A 79 -6.09 -15.42 0.64
C ASN A 79 -5.01 -15.97 1.57
N ASP A 80 -5.42 -16.78 2.54
CA ASP A 80 -4.53 -17.42 3.52
C ASP A 80 -3.48 -18.35 2.91
N ASP A 81 -3.78 -18.92 1.75
CA ASP A 81 -2.89 -19.80 0.99
C ASP A 81 -1.91 -19.02 0.08
N GLY A 82 -1.96 -17.69 0.10
CA GLY A 82 -1.15 -16.80 -0.73
C GLY A 82 -1.60 -16.68 -2.17
N THR A 83 -2.79 -17.19 -2.51
CA THR A 83 -3.42 -16.91 -3.79
C THR A 83 -4.05 -15.52 -3.80
N PHE A 84 -4.06 -14.89 -4.98
CA PHE A 84 -4.74 -13.60 -5.15
C PHE A 84 -6.25 -13.79 -5.18
N ASN A 85 -6.96 -13.03 -4.37
CA ASN A 85 -8.40 -12.88 -4.50
C ASN A 85 -8.66 -11.84 -5.62
N THR A 86 -8.79 -12.33 -6.85
CA THR A 86 -8.96 -11.48 -8.04
C THR A 86 -10.23 -10.64 -7.99
N GLU A 87 -11.30 -11.14 -7.37
CA GLU A 87 -12.55 -10.40 -7.18
C GLU A 87 -12.35 -9.22 -6.22
N ALA A 88 -11.75 -9.47 -5.05
CA ALA A 88 -11.43 -8.42 -4.09
C ALA A 88 -10.42 -7.41 -4.64
N PHE A 89 -9.41 -7.87 -5.40
CA PHE A 89 -8.46 -6.99 -6.07
C PHE A 89 -9.15 -6.06 -7.08
N MET A 90 -10.10 -6.58 -7.87
CA MET A 90 -10.85 -5.79 -8.85
C MET A 90 -11.82 -4.81 -8.18
N LEU A 91 -12.46 -5.20 -7.07
CA LEU A 91 -13.29 -4.32 -6.24
C LEU A 91 -12.47 -3.16 -5.64
N HIS A 92 -11.27 -3.46 -5.12
CA HIS A 92 -10.35 -2.44 -4.63
C HIS A 92 -9.83 -1.54 -5.76
N HIS A 93 -9.54 -2.08 -6.96
CA HIS A 93 -9.19 -1.27 -8.11
C HIS A 93 -10.31 -0.29 -8.48
N TRP A 94 -11.56 -0.74 -8.53
CA TRP A 94 -12.69 0.13 -8.85
C TRP A 94 -12.84 1.24 -7.80
N SER A 95 -12.76 0.88 -6.51
CA SER A 95 -12.80 1.84 -5.40
C SER A 95 -11.64 2.83 -5.45
N LEU A 96 -10.41 2.39 -5.75
CA LEU A 96 -9.24 3.26 -5.91
C LEU A 96 -9.37 4.19 -7.12
N ARG A 97 -10.01 3.75 -8.20
CA ARG A 97 -10.30 4.56 -9.38
C ARG A 97 -11.36 5.63 -9.10
N GLU A 98 -12.40 5.27 -8.35
CA GLU A 98 -13.42 6.22 -7.91
C GLU A 98 -12.84 7.24 -6.94
N LEU A 99 -12.02 6.79 -5.97
CA LEU A 99 -11.29 7.69 -5.07
C LEU A 99 -10.36 8.62 -5.86
N THR A 100 -9.55 8.12 -6.79
CA THR A 100 -8.68 9.00 -7.59
C THR A 100 -9.48 9.99 -8.44
N ASN A 101 -10.62 9.60 -9.02
CA ASN A 101 -11.47 10.53 -9.75
C ASN A 101 -12.13 11.58 -8.83
N ALA A 102 -12.55 11.20 -7.63
CA ALA A 102 -13.12 12.09 -6.63
C ALA A 102 -12.09 13.06 -6.03
N CYS A 103 -10.82 12.65 -5.98
CA CYS A 103 -9.75 13.47 -5.41
C CYS A 103 -9.03 14.36 -6.44
N ILE A 104 -9.29 14.19 -7.74
CA ILE A 104 -8.70 15.01 -8.82
C ILE A 104 -9.67 16.14 -9.27
N SER A 105 -10.94 16.13 -8.83
CA SER A 105 -11.95 17.14 -9.18
C SER A 105 -11.90 18.38 -8.31
#